data_AF-A0A966MSK2-F1
#
_entry.id   AF-A0A966MSK2-F1
#
_cell.length_a   1.000
_cell.length_b   1.000
_cell.length_c   1.000
_cell.angle_alpha   90.00
_cell.angle_beta   90.00
_cell.angle_gamma   90.00
#
_symmetry.space_group_name_H-M   'P 1'
#
loop_
_entity.id
_entity.type
_entity.pdbx_description
1 polymer ?
#
loop_
_entity_poly.entity_id
_entity_poly.type
_entity_poly.pdbx_seq_one_letter_code
_entity_poly.pdbx_strand_id
1 'polypeptide(L)'
;MSREPDIPLSRLIDLQEAPDQPGMTPLDDPAGIGRPDDVASSPAVADPPTVRWWRRPVNVVALIITCSLVFGMVGFMVGQESVVVDHNEVDTGFLQDMRGHHEQAVAMSFIFLEAEGTHPGLRTIARSITFGQGIEIGRMIQMLRDLGEAEANMSGVAMNWMGMSADVDDMPG
;
A
#
# COMPACT_ATOMS: atom_id res chain seq x y z
N MET A 1 -38.26 -4.21 5.36
CA MET A 1 -37.24 -5.05 4.69
C MET A 1 -37.77 -5.33 3.29
N SER A 2 -37.52 -4.40 2.37
CA SER A 2 -38.09 -4.37 1.02
C SER A 2 -37.22 -5.22 0.10
N ARG A 3 -37.80 -6.26 -0.50
CA ARG A 3 -37.17 -7.15 -1.47
C ARG A 3 -37.03 -6.41 -2.80
N GLU A 4 -35.82 -6.30 -3.34
CA GLU A 4 -35.61 -5.95 -4.75
C GLU A 4 -36.18 -7.07 -5.66
N PRO A 5 -36.76 -6.74 -6.82
CA PRO A 5 -37.23 -7.74 -7.76
C PRO A 5 -36.07 -8.22 -8.63
N ASP A 6 -35.62 -9.45 -8.38
CA ASP A 6 -34.68 -10.18 -9.25
C ASP A 6 -35.31 -10.40 -10.63
N ILE A 7 -34.73 -9.78 -11.67
CA ILE A 7 -35.10 -10.08 -13.06
C ILE A 7 -34.35 -11.37 -13.46
N PRO A 8 -35.05 -12.46 -13.82
CA PRO A 8 -34.40 -13.72 -14.16
C PRO A 8 -33.64 -13.60 -15.49
N LEU A 9 -32.45 -14.19 -15.54
CA LEU A 9 -31.53 -14.18 -16.69
C LEU A 9 -32.14 -14.68 -18.01
N SER A 10 -33.26 -15.40 -17.96
CA SER A 10 -34.01 -15.85 -19.14
C SER A 10 -34.61 -14.70 -19.95
N ARG A 11 -34.92 -13.55 -19.33
CA ARG A 11 -35.42 -12.37 -20.06
C ARG A 11 -34.35 -11.57 -20.79
N LEU A 12 -33.07 -11.79 -20.48
CA LEU A 12 -31.95 -11.09 -21.16
C LEU A 12 -31.50 -11.78 -22.45
N ILE A 13 -31.95 -13.02 -22.68
CA ILE A 13 -31.62 -13.80 -23.88
C ILE A 13 -32.69 -13.60 -24.98
N ASP A 14 -33.95 -13.35 -24.61
CA ASP A 14 -35.08 -13.16 -25.54
C ASP A 14 -35.09 -11.81 -26.30
N LEU A 15 -34.21 -10.87 -25.98
CA LEU A 15 -34.11 -9.59 -26.72
C LEU A 15 -33.24 -9.67 -27.98
N GLN A 16 -32.67 -10.84 -28.29
CA GLN A 16 -31.73 -11.01 -29.40
C GLN A 16 -32.27 -11.85 -30.56
N GLU A 17 -33.51 -12.35 -30.49
CA GLU A 17 -34.07 -13.25 -31.51
C GLU A 17 -35.52 -12.85 -31.88
N ALA A 18 -35.67 -11.88 -32.78
CA ALA A 18 -36.95 -11.65 -33.47
C ALA A 18 -36.89 -12.31 -34.86
N PRO A 19 -37.74 -13.31 -35.16
CA PRO A 19 -37.70 -14.01 -36.43
C PRO A 19 -38.56 -13.35 -37.51
N ASP A 20 -38.04 -13.46 -38.72
CA ASP A 20 -38.63 -13.26 -40.05
C ASP A 20 -40.10 -13.75 -40.17
N GLN A 21 -40.97 -12.93 -40.77
CA GLN A 21 -42.18 -13.44 -41.43
C GLN A 21 -42.44 -12.72 -42.78
N PRO A 22 -42.60 -13.48 -43.87
CA PRO A 22 -42.80 -12.95 -45.22
C PRO A 22 -44.29 -12.88 -45.62
N GLY A 23 -44.63 -11.85 -46.41
CA GLY A 23 -45.61 -11.93 -47.49
C GLY A 23 -47.10 -11.75 -47.16
N MET A 24 -47.68 -10.64 -47.63
CA MET A 24 -48.97 -10.69 -48.35
C MET A 24 -49.09 -9.46 -49.28
N THR A 25 -49.12 -9.76 -50.58
CA THR A 25 -49.31 -8.86 -51.74
C THR A 25 -50.82 -8.59 -51.98
N PRO A 26 -51.27 -8.10 -53.15
CA PRO A 26 -51.06 -6.83 -53.87
C PRO A 26 -52.41 -6.16 -54.27
N LEU A 27 -52.43 -4.97 -54.88
CA LEU A 27 -53.27 -4.66 -56.06
C LEU A 27 -53.08 -3.22 -56.59
N ASP A 28 -52.92 -3.17 -57.90
CA ASP A 28 -53.20 -2.09 -58.88
C ASP A 28 -52.37 -0.80 -58.89
N ASP A 29 -51.46 -0.70 -59.88
CA ASP A 29 -51.70 0.15 -61.06
C ASP A 29 -50.74 -0.25 -62.23
N PRO A 30 -51.21 -0.35 -63.49
CA PRO A 30 -50.44 -0.90 -64.60
C PRO A 30 -49.76 0.16 -65.46
N ALA A 31 -48.73 -0.28 -66.17
CA ALA A 31 -48.08 0.38 -67.31
C ALA A 31 -47.11 1.54 -66.99
N GLY A 32 -45.85 1.17 -66.79
CA GLY A 32 -44.69 2.06 -66.88
C GLY A 32 -43.40 1.29 -66.65
N ILE A 33 -42.83 0.70 -67.70
CA ILE A 33 -41.56 -0.03 -67.63
C ILE A 33 -40.42 0.92 -67.26
N GLY A 34 -39.98 0.87 -66.00
CA GLY A 34 -38.70 1.37 -65.50
C GLY A 34 -37.79 0.21 -65.08
N ARG A 35 -36.53 0.27 -65.46
CA ARG A 35 -35.49 -0.78 -65.36
C ARG A 35 -34.96 -0.93 -63.90
N PRO A 36 -34.46 -2.10 -63.45
CA PRO A 36 -34.00 -2.30 -62.08
C PRO A 36 -32.63 -1.68 -61.82
N ASP A 37 -32.54 -0.35 -61.84
CA ASP A 37 -31.28 0.38 -61.63
C ASP A 37 -31.38 1.42 -60.48
N ASP A 38 -32.46 1.39 -59.68
CA ASP A 38 -32.71 2.33 -58.58
C ASP A 38 -32.38 1.71 -57.20
N VAL A 39 -31.11 1.36 -56.98
CA VAL A 39 -30.56 1.30 -55.61
C VAL A 39 -29.43 2.30 -55.57
N ALA A 40 -29.78 3.54 -55.27
CA ALA A 40 -28.81 4.55 -54.86
C ALA A 40 -27.92 3.92 -53.79
N SER A 41 -26.64 3.79 -54.08
CA SER A 41 -25.65 3.32 -53.12
C SER A 41 -25.74 4.24 -51.90
N SER A 42 -26.15 3.70 -50.74
CA SER A 42 -26.05 4.43 -49.48
C SER A 42 -24.64 5.01 -49.39
N PRO A 43 -24.47 6.31 -49.08
CA PRO A 43 -23.14 6.87 -48.94
C PRO A 43 -22.43 6.04 -47.87
N ALA A 44 -21.22 5.56 -48.18
CA ALA A 44 -20.36 4.93 -47.19
C ALA A 44 -20.24 5.90 -46.02
N VAL A 45 -20.86 5.56 -44.88
CA VAL A 45 -20.72 6.33 -43.65
C VAL A 45 -19.25 6.19 -43.28
N ALA A 46 -18.47 7.24 -43.53
CA ALA A 46 -17.08 7.27 -43.11
C ALA A 46 -17.05 7.18 -41.59
N ASP A 47 -16.35 6.18 -41.04
CA ASP A 47 -16.14 6.09 -39.60
C ASP A 47 -15.52 7.42 -39.11
N PRO A 48 -16.00 8.00 -37.99
CA PRO A 48 -15.40 9.20 -37.44
C PRO A 48 -13.93 8.90 -37.13
N PRO A 49 -12.98 9.82 -37.40
CA PRO A 49 -11.58 9.57 -37.12
C PRO A 49 -11.40 9.37 -35.61
N THR A 50 -11.24 8.12 -35.19
CA THR A 50 -10.95 7.78 -33.80
C THR A 50 -9.51 8.18 -33.54
N VAL A 51 -9.31 9.39 -33.04
CA VAL A 51 -7.98 9.77 -32.54
C VAL A 51 -7.64 8.81 -31.40
N ARG A 52 -6.62 7.98 -31.62
CA ARG A 52 -6.16 6.99 -30.62
C ARG A 52 -5.90 7.78 -29.34
N TRP A 53 -6.49 7.34 -28.22
CA TRP A 53 -6.73 8.19 -27.04
C TRP A 53 -5.50 8.95 -26.50
N TRP A 54 -4.27 8.42 -26.63
CA TRP A 54 -3.04 9.14 -26.24
C TRP A 54 -2.68 10.31 -27.16
N ARG A 55 -3.22 10.39 -28.39
CA ARG A 55 -3.00 11.50 -29.32
C ARG A 55 -3.82 12.75 -28.98
N ARG A 56 -4.71 12.66 -27.98
CA ARG A 56 -5.42 13.84 -27.46
C ARG A 56 -4.43 14.67 -26.63
N PRO A 57 -4.22 15.96 -26.93
CA PRO A 57 -3.19 16.78 -26.27
C PRO A 57 -3.41 16.85 -24.75
N VAL A 58 -4.66 16.87 -24.30
CA VAL A 58 -5.03 16.85 -22.88
C VAL A 58 -4.52 15.58 -22.17
N ASN A 59 -4.62 14.41 -22.81
CA ASN A 59 -4.16 13.15 -22.24
C ASN A 59 -2.63 13.09 -22.18
N VAL A 60 -1.94 13.67 -23.16
CA VAL A 60 -0.48 13.81 -23.14
C VAL A 60 -0.03 14.71 -21.99
N VAL A 61 -0.68 15.87 -21.82
CA VAL A 61 -0.38 16.80 -20.72
C VAL A 61 -0.64 16.13 -19.36
N ALA A 62 -1.74 15.40 -19.21
CA ALA A 62 -2.05 14.67 -17.98
C ALA A 62 -1.01 13.57 -17.67
N LEU A 63 -0.54 12.84 -18.70
CA LEU A 63 0.53 11.86 -18.56
C LEU A 63 1.86 12.51 -18.16
N ILE A 64 2.21 13.66 -18.76
CA ILE A 64 3.43 14.39 -18.40
C ILE A 64 3.37 14.83 -16.94
N ILE A 65 2.27 15.46 -16.49
CA ILE A 65 2.11 15.89 -15.10
C ILE A 65 2.22 14.71 -14.14
N THR A 66 1.52 13.61 -14.44
CA THR A 66 1.56 12.39 -13.63
C THR A 66 2.98 11.85 -13.54
N CYS A 67 3.67 11.72 -14.67
CA CYS A 67 5.05 11.29 -14.70
C CYS A 67 5.95 12.24 -13.91
N SER A 68 5.81 13.57 -14.08
CA SER A 68 6.60 14.55 -13.34
C SER A 68 6.37 14.49 -11.82
N LEU A 69 5.13 14.26 -11.37
CA LEU A 69 4.84 14.07 -9.95
C LEU A 69 5.45 12.76 -9.41
N VAL A 70 5.33 11.67 -10.17
CA VAL A 70 5.93 10.38 -9.79
C VAL A 70 7.46 10.47 -9.76
N PHE A 71 8.07 11.05 -10.79
CA PHE A 71 9.52 11.28 -10.85
C PHE A 71 9.99 12.23 -9.76
N GLY A 72 9.24 13.30 -9.47
CA GLY A 72 9.52 14.21 -8.37
C GLY A 72 9.43 13.52 -7.01
N MET A 73 8.42 12.68 -6.80
CA MET A 73 8.25 11.90 -5.56
C MET A 73 9.37 10.88 -5.38
N VAL A 74 9.71 10.12 -6.43
CA VAL A 74 10.82 9.16 -6.38
C VAL A 74 12.14 9.89 -6.17
N GLY A 75 12.37 11.00 -6.87
CA GLY A 75 13.56 11.84 -6.69
C GLY A 75 13.66 12.40 -5.28
N PHE A 76 12.54 12.83 -4.68
CA PHE A 76 12.49 13.27 -3.29
C PHE A 76 12.78 12.13 -2.31
N MET A 77 12.20 10.95 -2.50
CA MET A 77 12.45 9.78 -1.65
C MET A 77 13.90 9.29 -1.70
N VAL A 78 14.53 9.34 -2.88
CA VAL A 78 15.95 8.96 -3.05
C VAL A 78 16.89 10.08 -2.59
N GLY A 79 16.49 11.34 -2.78
CA GLY A 79 17.29 12.52 -2.49
C GLY A 79 17.18 13.04 -1.06
N GLN A 80 16.39 12.41 -0.18
CA GLN A 80 16.54 12.62 1.25
C GLN A 80 17.87 11.98 1.69
N GLU A 81 18.97 12.73 1.55
CA GLU A 81 20.16 12.43 2.33
C GLU A 81 19.72 12.39 3.79
N SER A 82 20.00 11.28 4.48
CA SER A 82 19.89 11.27 5.93
C SER A 82 20.76 12.41 6.44
N VAL A 83 20.15 13.36 7.14
CA VAL A 83 20.93 14.31 7.94
C VAL A 83 21.68 13.42 8.91
N VAL A 84 22.97 13.19 8.66
CA VAL A 84 23.84 12.49 9.59
C VAL A 84 23.88 13.41 10.81
N VAL A 85 23.08 13.07 11.82
CA VAL A 85 23.17 13.71 13.12
C VAL A 85 24.60 13.42 13.58
N ASP A 86 25.36 14.46 13.86
CA ASP A 86 26.69 14.31 14.45
C ASP A 86 26.51 13.56 15.77
N HIS A 87 26.92 12.30 15.80
CA HIS A 87 26.85 11.41 16.96
C HIS A 87 28.24 11.00 17.38
N ASN A 88 28.41 10.71 18.66
CA ASN A 88 29.68 10.26 19.21
C ASN A 88 29.56 8.84 19.79
N GLU A 89 30.69 8.30 20.25
CA GLU A 89 30.75 6.98 20.89
C GLU A 89 29.85 6.87 22.13
N VAL A 90 29.57 8.00 22.80
CA VAL A 90 28.66 8.04 23.94
C VAL A 90 27.22 7.79 23.52
N ASP A 91 26.78 8.41 22.42
CA ASP A 91 25.43 8.21 21.88
C ASP A 91 25.24 6.75 21.45
N THR A 92 26.19 6.20 20.70
CA THR A 92 26.15 4.80 20.23
C THR A 92 26.16 3.83 21.41
N GLY A 93 27.09 4.00 22.36
CA GLY A 93 27.21 3.12 23.52
C GLY A 93 25.98 3.19 24.42
N PHE A 94 25.44 4.38 24.68
CA PHE A 94 24.21 4.56 25.45
C PHE A 94 23.03 3.83 24.81
N LEU A 95 22.83 4.02 23.49
CA LEU A 95 21.72 3.40 22.77
C LEU A 95 21.81 1.87 22.77
N GLN A 96 23.00 1.32 22.53
CA GLN A 96 23.22 -0.12 22.51
C GLN A 96 22.99 -0.74 23.89
N ASP A 97 23.56 -0.15 24.94
CA ASP A 97 23.46 -0.70 26.29
C ASP A 97 22.05 -0.52 26.88
N MET A 98 21.41 0.63 26.65
CA MET A 98 20.03 0.88 27.11
C MET A 98 19.01 -0.03 26.40
N ARG A 99 19.27 -0.37 25.13
CA ARG A 99 18.47 -1.39 24.42
C ARG A 99 18.57 -2.75 25.10
N GLY A 100 19.77 -3.23 25.41
CA GLY A 100 19.97 -4.49 26.14
C GLY A 100 19.28 -4.48 27.52
N HIS A 101 19.41 -3.37 28.26
CA HIS A 101 18.74 -3.21 29.55
C HIS A 101 17.20 -3.26 29.45
N HIS A 102 16.62 -2.66 28.40
CA HIS A 102 15.17 -2.77 28.16
C HIS A 102 14.75 -4.18 27.74
N GLU A 103 15.53 -4.87 26.91
CA GLU A 103 15.26 -6.26 26.54
C GLU A 103 15.18 -7.18 27.78
N GLN A 104 16.10 -7.00 28.73
CA GLN A 104 16.10 -7.72 30.01
C GLN A 104 14.85 -7.42 30.85
N ALA A 105 14.47 -6.15 30.98
CA ALA A 105 13.30 -5.76 31.76
C ALA A 105 11.96 -6.21 31.11
N VAL A 106 11.90 -6.25 29.77
CA VAL A 106 10.77 -6.86 29.05
C VAL A 106 10.72 -8.37 29.30
N ALA A 107 11.86 -9.07 29.29
CA ALA A 107 11.93 -10.50 29.61
C ALA A 107 11.45 -10.78 31.05
N MET A 108 11.91 -9.99 32.03
CA MET A 108 11.42 -10.09 33.41
C MET A 108 9.92 -9.83 33.53
N SER A 109 9.39 -8.88 32.75
CA SER A 109 7.96 -8.59 32.75
C SER A 109 7.12 -9.77 32.27
N PHE A 110 7.60 -10.53 31.27
CA PHE A 110 6.92 -11.75 30.84
C PHE A 110 6.85 -12.81 31.94
N ILE A 111 7.91 -12.97 32.75
CA ILE A 111 7.90 -13.89 33.90
C ILE A 111 6.73 -13.55 34.86
N PHE A 112 6.51 -12.27 35.18
CA PHE A 112 5.39 -11.87 36.05
C PHE A 112 4.01 -12.03 35.40
N LEU A 113 3.92 -11.91 34.08
CA LEU A 113 2.66 -12.11 33.34
C LEU A 113 2.29 -13.60 33.23
N GLU A 114 3.27 -14.47 33.11
CA GLU A 114 3.08 -15.92 33.02
C GLU A 114 2.91 -16.57 34.39
N ALA A 115 3.54 -16.03 35.43
CA ALA A 115 3.42 -16.57 36.78
C ALA A 115 1.97 -16.60 37.30
N GLU A 116 1.63 -17.74 37.90
CA GLU A 116 0.36 -17.93 38.60
C GLU A 116 0.35 -17.15 39.93
N GLY A 117 -0.82 -16.65 40.32
CA GLY A 117 -0.97 -15.93 41.58
C GLY A 117 -0.36 -14.51 41.62
N THR A 118 0.21 -14.00 40.53
CA THR A 118 0.70 -12.61 40.46
C THR A 118 -0.41 -11.61 40.77
N HIS A 119 -0.16 -10.72 41.74
CA HIS A 119 -1.10 -9.67 42.13
C HIS A 119 -1.53 -8.82 40.91
N PRO A 120 -2.82 -8.45 40.76
CA PRO A 120 -3.31 -7.71 39.59
C PRO A 120 -2.55 -6.41 39.31
N GLY A 121 -2.15 -5.67 40.36
CA GLY A 121 -1.33 -4.46 40.24
C GLY A 121 0.05 -4.72 39.61
N LEU A 122 0.70 -5.83 39.98
CA LEU A 122 1.99 -6.22 39.38
C LEU A 122 1.81 -6.66 37.92
N ARG A 123 0.72 -7.36 37.59
CA ARG A 123 0.41 -7.68 36.18
C ARG A 123 0.20 -6.41 35.34
N THR A 124 -0.40 -5.37 35.90
CA THR A 124 -0.55 -4.07 35.21
C THR A 124 0.79 -3.41 34.96
N ILE A 125 1.69 -3.39 35.96
CA ILE A 125 3.05 -2.84 35.81
C ILE A 125 3.83 -3.64 34.76
N ALA A 126 3.80 -4.97 34.84
CA ALA A 126 4.48 -5.83 33.87
C ALA A 126 4.01 -5.56 32.44
N ARG A 127 2.69 -5.43 32.19
CA ARG A 127 2.18 -5.01 30.87
C ARG A 127 2.73 -3.64 30.46
N SER A 128 2.75 -2.67 31.36
CA SER A 128 3.25 -1.32 31.04
C SER A 128 4.72 -1.33 30.66
N ILE A 129 5.55 -2.15 31.32
CA ILE A 129 6.96 -2.32 30.99
C ILE A 129 7.09 -3.00 29.62
N THR A 130 6.39 -4.12 29.39
CA THR A 130 6.42 -4.81 28.09
C THR A 130 6.08 -3.88 26.93
N PHE A 131 5.03 -3.07 27.05
CA PHE A 131 4.63 -2.15 25.98
C PHE A 131 5.53 -0.92 25.88
N GLY A 132 5.81 -0.24 27.00
CA GLY A 132 6.59 1.00 27.01
C GLY A 132 8.02 0.77 26.54
N GLN A 133 8.72 -0.16 27.20
CA GLN A 133 10.10 -0.46 26.87
C GLN A 133 10.23 -1.18 25.51
N GLY A 134 9.22 -1.98 25.11
CA GLY A 134 9.17 -2.56 23.77
C GLY A 134 9.16 -1.51 22.65
N ILE A 135 8.45 -0.39 22.84
CA ILE A 135 8.46 0.74 21.89
C ILE A 135 9.83 1.44 21.90
N GLU A 136 10.42 1.64 23.08
CA GLU A 136 11.73 2.27 23.23
C GLU A 136 12.85 1.45 22.58
N ILE A 137 12.82 0.12 22.70
CA ILE A 137 13.72 -0.80 21.97
C ILE A 137 13.66 -0.54 20.46
N GLY A 138 12.45 -0.52 19.88
CA GLY A 138 12.27 -0.26 18.46
C GLY A 138 12.79 1.12 18.03
N ARG A 139 12.61 2.13 18.88
CA ARG A 139 13.12 3.48 18.64
C ARG A 139 14.65 3.51 18.67
N MET A 140 15.29 2.84 19.62
CA MET A 140 16.76 2.78 19.71
C MET A 140 17.37 2.03 18.53
N ILE A 141 16.75 0.94 18.08
CA ILE A 141 17.15 0.23 16.84
C ILE A 141 17.08 1.19 15.65
N GLN A 142 15.98 1.92 15.50
CA GLN A 142 15.85 2.86 14.39
C GLN A 142 16.89 3.99 14.47
N MET A 143 17.12 4.56 15.66
CA MET A 143 18.13 5.59 15.85
C MET A 143 19.53 5.06 15.48
N LEU A 144 19.92 3.86 15.92
CA LEU A 144 21.20 3.26 15.56
C LEU A 144 21.34 3.03 14.04
N ARG A 145 20.26 2.61 13.36
CA ARG A 145 20.24 2.50 11.88
C ARG A 145 20.40 3.85 11.20
N ASP A 146 19.72 4.87 11.69
CA ASP A 146 19.80 6.23 11.14
C ASP A 146 21.22 6.82 11.31
N LEU A 147 21.91 6.44 12.39
CA LEU A 147 23.33 6.78 12.65
C LEU A 147 24.33 5.90 11.87
N GLY A 148 23.87 4.84 11.20
CA GLY A 148 24.75 3.88 10.50
C GLY A 148 25.56 2.97 11.43
N GLU A 149 25.13 2.85 12.68
CA GLU A 149 25.83 2.10 13.73
C GLU A 149 25.30 0.67 13.86
N ALA A 150 26.10 -0.21 14.48
CA ALA A 150 25.63 -1.53 14.86
C ALA A 150 24.48 -1.42 15.86
N GLU A 151 23.41 -2.19 15.67
CA GLU A 151 22.26 -2.15 16.57
C GLU A 151 22.63 -2.66 17.97
N ALA A 152 23.55 -3.63 18.05
CA ALA A 152 23.95 -4.31 19.28
C ALA A 152 25.41 -4.03 19.62
N ASN A 153 25.71 -3.94 20.91
CA ASN A 153 27.08 -3.95 21.39
C ASN A 153 27.66 -5.37 21.25
N MET A 154 28.63 -5.54 20.34
CA MET A 154 29.32 -6.83 20.12
C MET A 154 30.62 -6.98 20.90
N SER A 155 31.02 -5.95 21.66
CA SER A 155 32.32 -5.94 22.36
C SER A 155 32.34 -6.80 23.62
N GLY A 156 31.16 -7.17 24.15
CA GLY A 156 31.02 -7.84 25.45
C GLY A 156 31.27 -6.93 26.64
N VAL A 157 31.61 -5.65 26.41
CA VAL A 157 31.87 -4.65 27.44
C VAL A 157 30.84 -3.56 27.34
N ALA A 158 30.12 -3.30 28.42
CA ALA A 158 29.09 -2.29 28.46
C ALA A 158 29.42 -1.18 29.47
N MET A 159 28.66 -0.08 29.39
CA MET A 159 28.87 1.17 30.12
C MET A 159 30.25 1.82 29.86
N ASN A 160 30.97 1.35 28.84
CA ASN A 160 32.25 1.92 28.41
C ASN A 160 32.12 3.41 28.06
N TRP A 161 30.97 3.82 27.53
CA TRP A 161 30.63 5.21 27.24
C TRP A 161 30.57 6.12 28.48
N MET A 162 30.37 5.57 29.68
CA MET A 162 30.45 6.33 30.95
C MET A 162 31.86 6.37 31.54
N GLY A 163 32.85 5.75 30.89
CA GLY A 163 34.17 5.52 31.49
C GLY A 163 34.15 4.48 32.61
N MET A 164 33.06 3.71 32.74
CA MET A 164 32.91 2.62 33.70
C MET A 164 32.59 1.33 32.95
N SER A 165 33.63 0.67 32.45
CA SER A 165 33.49 -0.59 31.72
C SER A 165 33.08 -1.72 32.67
N ALA A 166 32.00 -2.42 32.35
CA ALA A 166 31.57 -3.66 32.99
C ALA A 166 31.43 -4.76 31.93
N ASP A 167 31.68 -6.01 32.32
CA ASP A 167 31.31 -7.12 31.46
C ASP A 167 29.78 -7.17 31.34
N VAL A 168 29.26 -7.45 30.14
CA VAL A 168 27.81 -7.56 29.92
C VAL A 168 27.21 -8.65 30.81
N ASP A 169 27.95 -9.71 31.09
CA ASP A 169 27.50 -10.82 31.96
C ASP A 169 27.45 -10.43 33.45
N ASP A 170 28.21 -9.40 33.84
CA ASP A 170 28.27 -8.90 35.22
C ASP A 170 27.24 -7.80 35.51
N MET A 171 26.44 -7.39 34.52
CA MET A 171 25.36 -6.44 34.72
C MET A 171 24.24 -7.05 35.57
N PRO A 172 23.95 -6.52 36.77
CA PRO A 172 22.82 -6.98 37.55
C PRO A 172 21.53 -6.58 36.84
N GLY A 173 20.56 -7.49 36.73
CA GLY A 173 19.18 -7.11 36.46
C GLY A 173 18.16 -8.06 37.03
#